data_AF-A0A2N5UTU6-F1
#
_entry.id   AF-A0A2N5UTU6-F1
#
_cell.length_a   1.000
_cell.length_b   1.000
_cell.length_c   1.000
_cell.angle_alpha   90.00
_cell.angle_beta   90.00
_cell.angle_gamma   90.00
#
_symmetry.space_group_name_H-M   'P 1'
#
loop_
_entity.id
_entity.type
_entity.pdbx_description
1 polymer ?
#
loop_
_entity_poly.entity_id
_entity_poly.type
_entity_poly.pdbx_seq_one_letter_code
_entity_poly.pdbx_strand_id
1 'polypeptide(L)'
;MKKEKKKTLPELIIENVTKTYFRALYTLATPRGSGTSGYVQRNLSQPRPPDDYGAKANDRYDDHLGAQRKPDQSMLEHERKRRVENKCVELQLELEEQEIAEEEVTARVDELRQKLLKEELARGPGPVKPHQSHEIAAMKLKENEKFREALGVMNSSYVEGQAFDRELQAQRKAQAIEERQQRDAERAARGLSSVPPPRTREKPYDKPL
;
A
#
# COMPACT_ATOMS: atom_id res chain seq x y z
N MET A 1 -33.33 45.43 24.31
CA MET A 1 -32.92 44.04 24.66
C MET A 1 -33.89 43.06 24.02
N LYS A 2 -33.56 42.49 22.85
CA LYS A 2 -34.35 41.39 22.26
C LYS A 2 -33.97 40.11 23.01
N LYS A 3 -34.91 39.55 23.78
CA LYS A 3 -34.71 38.27 24.46
C LYS A 3 -34.68 37.17 23.38
N GLU A 4 -33.51 36.65 23.07
CA GLU A 4 -33.38 35.42 22.29
C GLU A 4 -33.93 34.26 23.12
N LYS A 5 -35.11 33.78 22.74
CA LYS A 5 -35.68 32.55 23.32
C LYS A 5 -34.85 31.38 22.79
N LYS A 6 -34.09 30.72 23.67
CA LYS A 6 -33.42 29.45 23.36
C LYS A 6 -34.50 28.41 23.05
N LYS A 7 -34.60 28.01 21.78
CA LYS A 7 -35.52 26.96 21.32
C LYS A 7 -35.13 25.64 21.98
N THR A 8 -36.13 24.89 22.40
CA THR A 8 -35.91 23.58 23.03
C THR A 8 -35.59 22.53 21.97
N LEU A 9 -34.83 21.49 22.33
CA LEU A 9 -34.44 20.39 21.41
C LEU A 9 -35.60 19.83 20.56
N PRO A 10 -36.83 19.62 21.07
CA PRO A 10 -37.95 19.17 20.24
C PRO A 10 -38.40 20.21 19.19
N GLU A 11 -38.37 21.51 19.49
CA GLU A 11 -38.73 22.56 18.52
C GLU A 11 -37.71 22.63 17.37
N LEU A 12 -36.42 22.42 17.68
CA LEU A 12 -35.36 22.32 16.68
C LEU A 12 -35.51 21.08 15.80
N ILE A 13 -35.91 19.94 16.37
CA ILE A 13 -36.17 18.71 15.60
C ILE A 13 -37.36 18.92 14.64
N ILE A 14 -38.45 19.54 15.11
CA ILE A 14 -39.63 19.81 14.28
C ILE A 14 -39.30 20.83 13.18
N GLU A 15 -38.54 21.90 13.48
CA GLU A 15 -38.08 22.86 12.47
C GLU A 15 -37.12 22.23 11.45
N ASN A 16 -36.22 21.36 11.88
CA ASN A 16 -35.27 20.71 10.99
C ASN A 16 -35.96 19.72 10.06
N VAL A 17 -36.87 18.88 10.59
CA VAL A 17 -37.68 17.95 9.81
C VAL A 17 -38.51 18.72 8.78
N THR A 18 -39.23 19.77 9.19
CA THR A 18 -40.06 20.57 8.27
C THR A 18 -39.22 21.32 7.21
N LYS A 19 -38.03 21.82 7.55
CA LYS A 19 -37.10 22.43 6.57
C LYS A 19 -36.49 21.44 5.58
N THR A 20 -36.20 20.19 6.00
CA THR A 20 -35.67 19.17 5.08
C THR A 20 -36.74 18.58 4.16
N TYR A 21 -37.99 18.42 4.62
CA TYR A 21 -39.03 17.76 3.82
C TYR A 21 -39.87 18.73 2.97
N PHE A 22 -39.92 20.02 3.32
CA PHE A 22 -40.60 21.06 2.55
C PHE A 22 -39.60 22.15 2.13
N ARG A 23 -38.67 21.81 1.21
CA ARG A 23 -37.90 22.84 0.50
C ARG A 23 -38.89 23.58 -0.40
N ALA A 24 -39.22 24.81 -0.03
CA ALA A 24 -40.32 25.59 -0.59
C ALA A 24 -40.11 25.95 -2.08
N LEU A 25 -40.32 24.97 -2.96
CA LEU A 25 -40.63 25.19 -4.37
C LEU A 25 -42.15 25.20 -4.47
N TYR A 26 -42.71 26.39 -4.21
CA TYR A 26 -44.13 26.67 -4.27
C TYR A 26 -44.64 26.50 -5.71
N THR A 27 -45.28 25.37 -6.00
CA THR A 27 -46.19 25.31 -7.15
C THR A 27 -47.62 25.65 -6.76
N LEU A 28 -48.05 25.40 -5.51
CA LEU A 28 -49.30 25.91 -4.92
C LEU A 28 -49.21 26.06 -3.40
N ALA A 29 -49.76 27.14 -2.86
CA ALA A 29 -49.86 27.36 -1.40
C ALA A 29 -50.97 26.51 -0.77
N THR A 30 -52.10 26.31 -1.47
CA THR A 30 -53.15 25.35 -1.13
C THR A 30 -53.71 24.71 -2.41
N PRO A 31 -54.08 23.42 -2.40
CA PRO A 31 -54.64 22.76 -3.59
C PRO A 31 -56.07 23.23 -3.94
N ARG A 32 -56.72 23.98 -3.03
CA ARG A 32 -58.11 24.45 -3.17
C ARG A 32 -58.20 25.51 -4.28
N GLY A 33 -59.13 25.31 -5.22
CA GLY A 33 -59.34 26.22 -6.36
C GLY A 33 -58.46 25.94 -7.59
N SER A 34 -57.48 25.03 -7.48
CA SER A 34 -56.60 24.67 -8.60
C SER A 34 -57.14 23.59 -9.54
N GLY A 35 -58.18 22.87 -9.11
CA GLY A 35 -58.73 21.73 -9.86
C GLY A 35 -57.81 20.49 -9.91
N THR A 36 -56.73 20.45 -9.12
CA THR A 36 -55.79 19.31 -9.05
C THR A 36 -55.68 18.75 -7.62
N SER A 37 -55.10 17.56 -7.46
CA SER A 37 -54.95 16.87 -6.18
C SER A 37 -53.87 17.47 -5.25
N GLY A 38 -53.05 18.42 -5.73
CA GLY A 38 -51.95 19.00 -4.95
C GLY A 38 -50.72 18.10 -4.78
N TYR A 39 -50.65 16.98 -5.50
CA TYR A 39 -49.50 16.07 -5.44
C TYR A 39 -48.31 16.66 -6.22
N VAL A 40 -47.20 16.96 -5.52
CA VAL A 40 -45.99 17.51 -6.12
C VAL A 40 -44.91 16.44 -6.21
N GLN A 41 -44.55 16.05 -7.44
CA GLN A 41 -43.44 15.14 -7.69
C GLN A 41 -42.13 15.91 -7.83
N ARG A 42 -41.05 15.38 -7.25
CA ARG A 42 -39.70 15.95 -7.46
C ARG A 42 -39.28 15.80 -8.92
N ASN A 43 -38.60 16.82 -9.45
CA ASN A 43 -37.99 16.71 -10.77
C ASN A 43 -36.80 15.72 -10.71
N LEU A 44 -36.83 14.66 -11.52
CA LEU A 44 -35.76 13.66 -11.62
C LEU A 44 -34.61 14.11 -12.53
N SER A 45 -34.87 15.01 -13.48
CA SER A 45 -33.85 15.52 -14.41
C SER A 45 -33.09 16.72 -13.88
N GLN A 46 -33.53 17.30 -12.75
CA GLN A 46 -32.80 18.39 -12.13
C GLN A 46 -31.47 17.87 -11.57
N PRO A 47 -30.31 18.35 -12.07
CA PRO A 47 -29.02 17.92 -11.55
C PRO A 47 -28.94 18.31 -10.08
N ARG A 48 -28.58 17.34 -9.23
CA ARG A 48 -28.28 17.64 -7.83
C ARG A 48 -26.96 18.40 -7.78
N PRO A 49 -26.85 19.49 -6.99
CA PRO A 49 -25.54 20.03 -6.67
C PRO A 49 -24.70 18.87 -6.13
N PRO A 50 -23.43 18.73 -6.58
CA PRO A 50 -22.55 17.72 -6.02
C PRO A 50 -22.57 17.85 -4.50
N ASP A 51 -22.87 16.76 -3.81
CA ASP A 51 -22.66 16.70 -2.36
C ASP A 51 -21.21 17.16 -2.08
N ASP A 52 -20.97 17.94 -1.03
CA ASP A 52 -19.66 18.46 -0.63
C ASP A 52 -18.68 17.35 -0.16
N TYR A 53 -18.59 16.23 -0.89
CA TYR A 53 -17.59 15.18 -0.72
C TYR A 53 -16.15 15.71 -0.89
N GLY A 54 -15.96 16.94 -1.39
CA GLY A 54 -14.67 17.62 -1.43
C GLY A 54 -14.32 18.42 -0.16
N ALA A 55 -15.29 18.80 0.68
CA ALA A 55 -15.06 19.63 1.87
C ALA A 55 -14.76 18.80 3.13
N LYS A 56 -15.10 17.51 3.12
CA LYS A 56 -14.52 16.54 4.03
C LYS A 56 -13.28 16.00 3.34
N ALA A 57 -12.14 16.64 3.58
CA ALA A 57 -10.85 16.02 3.35
C ALA A 57 -10.94 14.59 3.88
N ASN A 58 -10.58 13.66 3.03
CA ASN A 58 -10.67 12.23 3.21
C ASN A 58 -9.72 11.76 4.35
N ASP A 59 -9.96 12.17 5.60
CA ASP A 59 -9.26 11.65 6.79
C ASP A 59 -9.43 10.13 6.94
N ARG A 60 -10.33 9.52 6.17
CA ARG A 60 -10.52 8.06 6.08
C ARG A 60 -9.55 7.35 5.14
N TYR A 61 -8.85 8.07 4.25
CA TYR A 61 -8.00 7.46 3.24
C TYR A 61 -6.50 7.64 3.49
N ASP A 62 -6.11 8.46 4.46
CA ASP A 62 -4.70 8.80 4.69
C ASP A 62 -3.94 7.70 5.47
N ASP A 63 -4.59 7.02 6.43
CA ASP A 63 -3.85 6.13 7.35
C ASP A 63 -3.57 4.71 6.81
N HIS A 64 -4.24 4.25 5.74
CA HIS A 64 -4.26 2.82 5.40
C HIS A 64 -4.05 2.45 3.93
N LEU A 65 -4.00 3.41 2.99
CA LEU A 65 -3.86 3.07 1.56
C LEU A 65 -2.42 2.81 1.09
N GLY A 66 -1.40 3.21 1.85
CA GLY A 66 0.01 3.12 1.41
C GLY A 66 0.89 2.13 2.19
N ALA A 67 0.51 1.78 3.42
CA ALA A 67 1.38 0.97 4.27
C ALA A 67 1.32 -0.52 3.86
N GLN A 68 2.38 -1.02 3.24
CA GLN A 68 2.55 -2.47 3.09
C GLN A 68 2.54 -3.10 4.48
N ARG A 69 1.64 -4.07 4.69
CA ARG A 69 1.56 -4.82 5.95
C ARG A 69 2.92 -5.45 6.22
N LYS A 70 3.59 -4.97 7.27
CA LYS A 70 4.87 -5.50 7.69
C LYS A 70 4.68 -6.95 8.16
N PRO A 71 5.63 -7.85 7.88
CA PRO A 71 5.59 -9.18 8.43
C PRO A 71 5.84 -9.14 9.94
N ASP A 72 5.01 -9.84 10.71
CA ASP A 72 5.17 -9.96 12.16
C ASP A 72 6.25 -10.99 12.49
N GLN A 73 7.27 -10.57 13.24
CA GLN A 73 8.40 -11.44 13.59
C GLN A 73 7.99 -12.64 14.44
N SER A 74 7.04 -12.46 15.37
CA SER A 74 6.53 -13.54 16.22
C SER A 74 5.85 -14.65 15.41
N MET A 75 5.10 -14.29 14.35
CA MET A 75 4.45 -15.26 13.46
C MET A 75 5.49 -16.02 12.62
N LEU A 76 6.52 -15.34 12.12
CA LEU A 76 7.62 -15.97 11.38
C LEU A 76 8.42 -16.95 12.25
N GLU A 77 8.71 -16.56 13.49
CA GLU A 77 9.40 -17.44 14.45
C GLU A 77 8.53 -18.63 14.84
N HIS A 78 7.23 -18.43 15.01
CA HIS A 78 6.31 -19.51 15.31
C HIS A 78 6.22 -20.52 14.16
N GLU A 79 6.14 -20.07 12.91
CA GLU A 79 6.13 -20.97 11.76
C GLU A 79 7.46 -21.74 11.64
N ARG A 80 8.61 -21.10 11.93
CA ARG A 80 9.91 -21.79 12.01
C ARG A 80 9.92 -22.89 13.06
N LYS A 81 9.47 -22.60 14.29
CA LYS A 81 9.40 -23.60 15.37
C LYS A 81 8.43 -24.73 15.03
N ARG A 82 7.26 -24.38 14.47
CA ARG A 82 6.26 -25.36 14.03
C ARG A 82 6.81 -26.33 12.99
N ARG A 83 7.63 -25.87 12.04
CA ARG A 83 8.29 -26.75 11.06
C ARG A 83 9.22 -27.77 11.73
N VAL A 84 9.93 -27.38 12.78
CA VAL A 84 10.80 -28.28 13.54
C VAL A 84 9.95 -29.30 14.31
N GLU A 85 8.95 -28.85 15.06
CA GLU A 85 8.13 -29.75 15.87
C GLU A 85 7.31 -30.72 15.01
N ASN A 86 6.80 -30.31 13.85
CA ASN A 86 6.13 -31.23 12.94
C ASN A 86 7.02 -32.41 12.54
N LYS A 87 8.31 -32.16 12.22
CA LYS A 87 9.27 -33.22 11.89
C LYS A 87 9.62 -34.09 13.09
N CYS A 88 9.70 -33.51 14.28
CA CYS A 88 9.89 -34.26 15.51
C CYS A 88 8.73 -35.22 15.75
N VAL A 89 7.49 -34.78 15.53
CA VAL A 89 6.28 -35.59 15.67
C VAL A 89 6.23 -36.69 14.59
N GLU A 90 6.59 -36.37 13.34
CA GLU A 90 6.70 -37.38 12.27
C GLU A 90 7.65 -38.51 12.67
N LEU A 91 8.86 -38.19 13.15
CA LEU A 91 9.83 -39.20 13.61
C LEU A 91 9.34 -39.96 14.84
N GLN A 92 8.67 -39.29 15.77
CA GLN A 92 8.09 -39.96 16.93
C GLN A 92 7.07 -41.03 16.50
N LEU A 93 6.15 -40.69 15.59
CA LEU A 93 5.17 -41.64 15.06
C LEU A 93 5.84 -42.83 14.36
N GLU A 94 6.90 -42.59 13.58
CA GLU A 94 7.65 -43.66 12.89
C GLU A 94 8.33 -44.63 13.88
N LEU A 95 8.90 -44.12 14.99
CA LEU A 95 9.56 -44.97 15.99
C LEU A 95 8.55 -45.71 16.88
N GLU A 96 7.40 -45.10 17.16
CA GLU A 96 6.29 -45.74 17.86
C GLU A 96 5.69 -46.90 17.05
N GLU A 97 5.54 -46.73 15.73
CA GLU A 97 5.11 -47.80 14.83
C GLU A 97 6.11 -48.97 14.77
N GLN A 98 7.39 -48.71 15.06
CA GLN A 98 8.45 -49.73 15.17
C GLN A 98 8.55 -50.38 16.55
N GLU A 99 7.65 -50.07 17.49
CA GLU A 99 7.61 -50.60 18.86
C GLU A 99 8.93 -50.40 19.64
N ILE A 100 9.65 -49.31 19.38
CA ILE A 100 10.88 -48.95 20.10
C ILE A 100 10.55 -48.43 21.51
N ALA A 101 11.45 -48.66 22.47
CA ALA A 101 11.28 -48.18 23.84
C ALA A 101 11.17 -46.63 23.91
N GLU A 102 10.20 -46.13 24.70
CA GLU A 102 9.88 -44.70 24.83
C GLU A 102 11.09 -43.83 25.22
N GLU A 103 11.99 -44.36 26.05
CA GLU A 103 13.23 -43.67 26.45
C GLU A 103 14.18 -43.44 25.26
N GLU A 104 14.30 -44.41 24.34
CA GLU A 104 15.11 -44.24 23.14
C GLU A 104 14.45 -43.31 22.13
N VAL A 105 13.11 -43.34 22.04
CA VAL A 105 12.34 -42.44 21.16
C VAL A 105 12.58 -40.99 21.56
N THR A 106 12.42 -40.67 22.84
CA THR A 106 12.61 -39.30 23.35
C THR A 106 14.04 -38.79 23.12
N ALA A 107 15.07 -39.61 23.39
CA ALA A 107 16.46 -39.25 23.14
C ALA A 107 16.73 -38.94 21.66
N ARG A 108 16.23 -39.78 20.74
CA ARG A 108 16.39 -39.57 19.29
C ARG A 108 15.65 -38.33 18.79
N VAL A 109 14.44 -38.08 19.29
CA VAL A 109 13.64 -36.89 18.96
C VAL A 109 14.33 -35.62 19.46
N ASP A 110 14.89 -35.63 20.67
CA ASP A 110 15.60 -34.48 21.25
C ASP A 110 16.89 -34.15 20.47
N GLU A 111 17.65 -35.17 20.07
CA GLU A 111 18.79 -34.98 19.18
C GLU A 111 18.37 -34.35 17.85
N LEU A 112 17.28 -34.85 17.24
CA LEU A 112 16.76 -34.32 15.98
C LEU A 112 16.29 -32.88 16.16
N ARG A 113 15.59 -32.55 17.26
CA ARG A 113 15.14 -31.19 17.57
C ARG A 113 16.33 -30.22 17.62
N GLN A 114 17.41 -30.59 18.31
CA GLN A 114 18.62 -29.76 18.38
C GLN A 114 19.31 -29.59 17.03
N LYS A 115 19.38 -30.65 16.21
CA LYS A 115 19.95 -30.61 14.85
C LYS A 115 19.14 -29.67 13.96
N LEU A 116 17.81 -29.82 13.92
CA LEU A 116 16.92 -29.01 13.08
C LEU A 116 16.86 -27.54 13.50
N LEU A 117 16.93 -27.23 14.80
CA LEU A 117 16.98 -25.83 15.25
C LEU A 117 18.25 -25.13 14.77
N LYS A 118 19.39 -25.82 14.76
CA LYS A 118 20.66 -25.29 14.22
C LYS A 118 20.59 -25.11 12.70
N GLU A 119 20.02 -26.09 12.01
CA GLU A 119 19.85 -26.03 10.55
C GLU A 119 18.89 -24.92 10.12
N GLU A 120 17.71 -24.78 10.74
CA GLU A 120 16.74 -23.72 10.38
C GLU A 120 17.25 -22.31 10.70
N LEU A 121 18.18 -22.15 11.66
CA LEU A 121 18.85 -20.89 11.90
C LEU A 121 19.83 -20.53 10.77
N ALA A 122 20.52 -21.54 10.21
CA ALA A 122 21.42 -21.38 9.07
C ALA A 122 20.66 -21.31 7.73
N ARG A 123 19.46 -21.91 7.67
CA ARG A 123 18.65 -22.01 6.46
C ARG A 123 18.06 -20.65 6.10
N GLY A 124 18.31 -20.21 4.87
CA GLY A 124 17.66 -19.05 4.28
C GLY A 124 16.14 -19.26 4.09
N PRO A 125 15.41 -18.21 3.67
CA PRO A 125 13.99 -18.33 3.36
C PRO A 125 13.77 -19.40 2.28
N GLY A 126 12.98 -20.41 2.61
CA GLY A 126 12.59 -21.49 1.69
C GLY A 126 11.41 -21.10 0.79
N PRO A 127 10.95 -22.01 -0.08
CA PRO A 127 9.75 -21.80 -0.89
C PRO A 127 8.53 -21.64 0.02
N VAL A 128 7.76 -20.56 -0.20
CA VAL A 128 6.56 -20.23 0.58
C VAL A 128 5.30 -20.75 -0.09
N LYS A 129 4.35 -21.22 0.70
CA LYS A 129 3.02 -21.64 0.27
C LYS A 129 2.09 -20.43 0.16
N PRO A 130 1.05 -20.45 -0.69
CA PRO A 130 0.14 -19.32 -0.89
C PRO A 130 -0.59 -18.87 0.39
N HIS A 131 -0.79 -19.78 1.36
CA HIS A 131 -1.44 -19.46 2.63
C HIS A 131 -0.50 -18.79 3.66
N GLN A 132 0.81 -18.69 3.40
CA GLN A 132 1.80 -18.12 4.35
C GLN A 132 1.97 -16.62 4.13
N SER A 133 0.93 -15.84 4.45
CA SER A 133 0.87 -14.40 4.17
C SER A 133 2.06 -13.60 4.70
N HIS A 134 2.54 -13.89 5.92
CA HIS A 134 3.68 -13.19 6.52
C HIS A 134 5.02 -13.55 5.88
N GLU A 135 5.23 -14.81 5.50
CA GLU A 135 6.44 -15.23 4.79
C GLU A 135 6.47 -14.61 3.38
N ILE A 136 5.33 -14.58 2.68
CA ILE A 136 5.17 -13.89 1.40
C ILE A 136 5.48 -12.40 1.56
N ALA A 137 4.96 -11.74 2.60
CA ALA A 137 5.22 -10.34 2.86
C ALA A 137 6.72 -10.07 3.13
N ALA A 138 7.37 -10.92 3.92
CA ALA A 138 8.81 -10.83 4.19
C ALA A 138 9.66 -11.04 2.93
N MET A 139 9.28 -11.98 2.06
CA MET A 139 9.93 -12.19 0.78
C MET A 139 9.77 -10.99 -0.16
N LYS A 140 8.54 -10.48 -0.30
CA LYS A 140 8.26 -9.29 -1.13
C LYS A 140 8.99 -8.05 -0.63
N LEU A 141 9.13 -7.88 0.68
CA LEU A 141 9.88 -6.77 1.25
C LEU A 141 11.36 -6.86 0.81
N LYS A 142 11.98 -8.03 0.91
CA LYS A 142 13.36 -8.26 0.44
C LYS A 142 13.50 -8.10 -1.07
N GLU A 143 12.52 -8.56 -1.86
CA GLU A 143 12.50 -8.37 -3.31
C GLU A 143 12.39 -6.88 -3.68
N ASN A 144 11.52 -6.15 -3.00
CA ASN A 144 11.37 -4.71 -3.17
C ASN A 144 12.64 -3.95 -2.77
N GLU A 145 13.32 -4.36 -1.69
CA GLU A 145 14.63 -3.79 -1.30
C GLU A 145 15.67 -4.00 -2.40
N LYS A 146 15.83 -5.23 -2.89
CA LYS A 146 16.74 -5.54 -4.01
C LYS A 146 16.40 -4.74 -5.26
N PHE A 147 15.12 -4.60 -5.58
CA PHE A 147 14.66 -3.83 -6.72
C PHE A 147 14.95 -2.33 -6.56
N ARG A 148 14.77 -1.78 -5.35
CA ARG A 148 15.12 -0.39 -5.03
C ARG A 148 16.62 -0.14 -5.17
N GLU A 149 17.44 -1.05 -4.66
CA GLU A 149 18.90 -1.00 -4.82
C GLU A 149 19.31 -1.03 -6.29
N ALA A 150 18.71 -1.90 -7.10
CA ALA A 150 18.97 -1.99 -8.53
C ALA A 150 18.59 -0.69 -9.28
N LEU A 151 17.55 0.01 -8.82
CA LEU A 151 17.16 1.33 -9.34
C LEU A 151 18.01 2.49 -8.79
N GLY A 152 18.96 2.21 -7.89
CA GLY A 152 19.79 3.24 -7.26
C GLY A 152 19.04 4.13 -6.27
N VAL A 153 17.89 3.67 -5.76
CA VAL A 153 17.08 4.40 -4.78
C VAL A 153 17.58 4.06 -3.38
N MET A 154 18.40 4.94 -2.80
CA MET A 154 18.93 4.75 -1.45
C MET A 154 17.85 5.01 -0.38
N ASN A 155 17.80 4.15 0.64
CA ASN A 155 16.84 4.25 1.74
C ASN A 155 17.00 5.52 2.60
N SER A 156 18.21 6.08 2.68
CA SER A 156 18.48 7.29 3.48
C SER A 156 17.97 8.58 2.84
N SER A 157 18.03 8.68 1.51
CA SER A 157 17.66 9.89 0.76
C SER A 157 16.23 9.87 0.23
N TYR A 158 15.61 8.69 0.16
CA TYR A 158 14.28 8.50 -0.41
C TYR A 158 13.20 8.72 0.65
N VAL A 159 12.36 9.74 0.44
CA VAL A 159 11.13 9.95 1.21
C VAL A 159 9.95 9.86 0.26
N GLU A 160 8.94 9.10 0.66
CA GLU A 160 7.70 8.96 -0.09
C GLU A 160 7.04 10.33 -0.29
N GLY A 161 6.51 10.60 -1.49
CA GLY A 161 5.87 11.87 -1.80
C GLY A 161 6.80 12.98 -2.32
N GLN A 162 8.12 12.91 -2.13
CA GLN A 162 9.08 13.90 -2.67
C GLN A 162 9.01 14.07 -4.20
N ALA A 163 8.53 13.04 -4.90
CA ALA A 163 8.32 13.12 -6.34
C ALA A 163 7.17 14.08 -6.72
N PHE A 164 6.29 14.47 -5.82
CA PHE A 164 5.19 15.39 -6.12
C PHE A 164 5.50 16.85 -5.74
N ASP A 165 6.56 17.08 -4.96
CA ASP A 165 7.01 18.42 -4.57
C ASP A 165 7.61 19.17 -5.77
N ARG A 166 6.83 20.09 -6.35
CA ARG A 166 7.21 20.85 -7.56
C ARG A 166 8.49 21.66 -7.35
N GLU A 167 8.67 22.25 -6.17
CA GLU A 167 9.85 23.04 -5.82
C GLU A 167 11.11 22.17 -5.71
N LEU A 168 11.02 21.05 -4.99
CA LEU A 168 12.11 20.08 -4.85
C LEU A 168 12.54 19.52 -6.22
N GLN A 169 11.57 19.23 -7.10
CA GLN A 169 11.86 18.79 -8.46
C GLN A 169 12.54 19.87 -9.30
N ALA A 170 12.11 21.13 -9.20
CA ALA A 170 12.72 22.23 -9.93
C ALA A 170 14.18 22.44 -9.49
N GLN A 171 14.45 22.37 -8.18
CA GLN A 171 15.81 22.44 -7.64
C GLN A 171 16.68 21.28 -8.12
N ARG A 172 16.19 20.02 -8.06
CA ARG A 172 16.93 18.85 -8.59
C ARG A 172 17.21 18.97 -10.09
N LYS A 173 16.27 19.50 -10.88
CA LYS A 173 16.48 19.75 -12.32
C LYS A 173 17.53 20.83 -12.57
N ALA A 174 17.50 21.94 -11.83
CA ALA A 174 18.49 23.00 -11.95
C ALA A 174 19.90 22.47 -11.63
N GLN A 175 20.07 21.75 -10.51
CA GLN A 175 21.33 21.12 -10.12
C GLN A 175 21.84 20.14 -11.19
N ALA A 176 20.97 19.31 -11.76
CA ALA A 176 21.35 18.37 -12.82
C ALA A 176 21.77 19.07 -14.13
N ILE A 177 21.20 20.24 -14.43
CA ILE A 177 21.62 21.06 -15.58
C ILE A 177 22.98 21.69 -15.31
N GLU A 178 23.19 22.26 -14.13
CA GLU A 178 24.47 22.85 -13.72
C GLU A 178 25.59 21.80 -13.72
N GLU A 179 25.36 20.62 -13.14
CA GLU A 179 26.34 19.52 -13.14
C GLU A 179 26.68 19.07 -14.56
N ARG A 180 25.68 18.99 -15.45
CA ARG A 180 25.89 18.68 -16.87
C ARG A 180 26.74 19.76 -17.56
N GLN A 181 26.43 21.03 -17.33
CA GLN A 181 27.22 22.15 -17.89
C GLN A 181 28.66 22.11 -17.39
N GLN A 182 28.88 21.85 -16.10
CA GLN A 182 30.22 21.69 -15.53
C GLN A 182 30.97 20.51 -16.15
N ARG A 183 30.31 19.36 -16.29
CA ARG A 183 30.88 18.15 -16.92
C ARG A 183 31.22 18.36 -18.39
N ASP A 184 30.37 19.07 -19.13
CA ASP A 184 30.60 19.41 -20.53
C ASP A 184 31.75 20.42 -20.68
N ALA A 185 31.84 21.40 -19.77
CA ALA A 185 32.97 22.33 -19.70
C ALA A 185 34.29 21.62 -19.37
N GLU A 186 34.29 20.68 -18.41
CA GLU A 186 35.47 19.86 -18.09
C GLU A 186 35.90 18.99 -19.28
N ARG A 187 34.95 18.37 -19.98
CA ARG A 187 35.23 17.60 -21.21
C ARG A 187 35.80 18.46 -22.32
N ALA A 188 35.24 19.65 -22.53
CA ALA A 188 35.73 20.63 -23.50
C ALA A 188 37.15 21.10 -23.15
N ALA A 189 37.43 21.36 -21.85
CA ALA A 189 38.76 21.71 -21.37
C ALA A 189 39.78 20.56 -21.55
N ARG A 190 39.35 19.30 -21.43
CA ARG A 190 40.16 18.11 -21.73
C ARG A 190 40.29 17.81 -23.23
N GLY A 191 39.64 18.59 -24.11
CA GLY A 191 39.72 18.41 -25.56
C GLY A 191 39.01 17.15 -26.10
N LEU A 192 38.17 16.48 -25.31
CA LEU A 192 37.34 15.37 -25.79
C LEU A 192 36.08 15.94 -26.48
N SER A 193 35.79 15.50 -27.71
CA SER A 193 34.57 15.87 -28.41
C SER A 193 33.32 15.47 -27.60
N SER A 194 32.39 16.41 -27.42
CA SER A 194 31.18 16.24 -26.59
C SER A 194 30.20 15.18 -27.10
N VAL A 195 30.31 14.81 -28.38
CA VAL A 195 29.42 13.85 -29.03
C VAL A 195 30.04 12.45 -28.95
N PRO A 196 29.47 11.51 -28.16
CA PRO A 196 29.87 10.11 -28.30
C PRO A 196 29.61 9.69 -29.75
N PRO A 197 30.53 8.97 -30.40
CA PRO A 197 30.32 8.52 -31.77
C PRO A 197 28.99 7.75 -31.83
N PRO A 198 28.20 7.89 -32.91
CA PRO A 198 26.95 7.17 -33.04
C PRO A 198 27.24 5.69 -32.79
N ARG A 199 26.49 5.06 -31.89
CA ARG A 199 26.56 3.61 -31.69
C ARG A 199 26.11 2.98 -33.01
N THR A 200 27.06 2.63 -33.86
CA THR A 200 26.79 1.85 -35.07
C THR A 200 26.39 0.46 -34.60
N ARG A 201 25.08 0.25 -34.41
CA ARG A 201 24.53 -1.09 -34.37
C ARG A 201 24.65 -1.61 -35.80
N GLU A 202 25.74 -2.34 -36.07
CA GLU A 202 25.89 -3.05 -37.35
C GLU A 202 24.61 -3.84 -37.59
N LYS A 203 23.93 -3.53 -38.70
CA LYS A 203 22.71 -4.26 -39.06
C LYS A 203 23.16 -5.67 -39.44
N PRO A 204 22.57 -6.74 -38.86
CA PRO A 204 23.05 -8.11 -39.06
C PRO A 204 22.91 -8.64 -40.50
N TYR A 205 22.45 -7.82 -41.45
CA TYR A 205 22.14 -8.21 -42.83
C TYR A 205 23.12 -7.65 -43.87
N ASP A 206 24.14 -6.89 -43.48
CA ASP A 206 25.13 -6.30 -44.42
C ASP A 206 26.39 -7.18 -44.63
N LYS A 207 26.34 -8.46 -44.23
CA LYS A 207 27.44 -9.40 -44.52
C LYS A 207 27.28 -9.96 -45.95
N PRO A 208 28.23 -9.74 -46.87
CA PRO A 208 28.20 -10.42 -48.16
C PRO A 208 28.32 -11.94 -47.96
N LEU A 209 27.59 -12.71 -48.78
CA LEU A 209 27.64 -14.17 -48.84
C LEU A 209 29.05 -14.68 -49.13
#